data_AF-A0A0C2YWD7-F1
#
_entry.id   AF-A0A0C2YWD7-F1
#
_cell.length_a   1.000
_cell.length_b   1.000
_cell.length_c   1.000
_cell.angle_alpha   90.00
_cell.angle_beta   90.00
_cell.angle_gamma   90.00
#
_symmetry.space_group_name_H-M   'P 1'
#
loop_
_entity.id
_entity.type
_entity.pdbx_description
1 polymer ?
#
loop_
_entity_poly.entity_id
_entity_poly.type
_entity_poly.pdbx_seq_one_letter_code
_entity_poly.pdbx_strand_id
1 'polypeptide(L)'
;LRKFKLTDHEWTVAEQLHSILNVLKQATLYFSCSTPNLATVIPAMDHIDHKLETYSWNKTYLPSIRTAGSLAKKTCNCYYAYTDKSEVYCIAMVLHPRHKLSYFKNVQWKGAWFALAVRVV
;
A
#
# COMPACT_ATOMS: atom_id res chain seq x y z
N LEU A 1 -27.21 -28.33 6.31
CA LEU A 1 -27.15 -26.89 6.00
C LEU A 1 -26.91 -25.99 7.23
N ARG A 2 -27.58 -26.16 8.37
CA ARG A 2 -27.35 -25.32 9.58
C ARG A 2 -25.92 -25.34 10.16
N LYS A 3 -25.16 -26.43 9.97
CA LYS A 3 -23.78 -26.58 10.46
C LYS A 3 -22.77 -25.62 9.81
N PHE A 4 -23.09 -25.05 8.65
CA PHE A 4 -22.22 -24.12 7.93
C PHE A 4 -22.70 -22.66 8.00
N LYS A 5 -23.74 -22.38 8.80
CA LYS A 5 -24.24 -21.02 8.97
C LYS A 5 -23.30 -20.28 9.92
N LEU A 6 -22.67 -19.23 9.42
CA LEU A 6 -21.86 -18.32 10.24
C LEU A 6 -22.77 -17.65 11.28
N THR A 7 -22.21 -17.51 12.48
CA THR A 7 -22.77 -16.69 13.56
C THR A 7 -22.66 -15.20 13.21
N ASP A 8 -23.43 -14.35 13.89
CA ASP A 8 -23.38 -12.90 13.68
C ASP A 8 -21.98 -12.33 13.96
N HIS A 9 -21.26 -12.91 14.93
CA HIS A 9 -19.88 -12.55 15.21
C HIS A 9 -18.95 -12.91 14.05
N GLU A 10 -19.04 -14.14 13.52
CA GLU A 10 -18.21 -14.57 12.38
C GLU A 10 -18.51 -13.77 11.12
N TRP A 11 -19.77 -13.38 10.88
CA TRP A 11 -20.14 -12.46 9.82
C TRP A 11 -19.46 -11.09 10.00
N THR A 12 -19.48 -10.55 11.21
CA THR A 12 -18.79 -9.29 11.53
C THR A 12 -17.29 -9.39 11.24
N VAL A 13 -16.65 -10.50 11.63
CA VAL A 13 -15.23 -10.76 11.34
C VAL A 13 -14.99 -10.82 9.83
N ALA A 14 -15.84 -11.53 9.08
CA ALA A 14 -15.71 -11.69 7.64
C ALA A 14 -15.84 -10.35 6.90
N GLU A 15 -16.81 -9.52 7.26
CA GLU A 15 -17.02 -8.18 6.68
C GLU A 15 -15.85 -7.24 6.95
N GLN A 16 -15.35 -7.25 8.18
CA GLN A 16 -14.20 -6.45 8.57
C GLN A 16 -12.92 -6.92 7.87
N LEU A 17 -12.70 -8.23 7.77
CA LEU A 17 -11.57 -8.80 7.06
C LEU A 17 -11.62 -8.48 5.56
N HIS A 18 -12.80 -8.61 4.94
CA HIS A 18 -13.02 -8.21 3.55
C HIS A 18 -12.64 -6.74 3.33
N SER A 19 -13.03 -5.86 4.25
CA SER A 19 -12.73 -4.43 4.16
C SER A 19 -11.22 -4.15 4.14
N ILE A 20 -10.44 -4.82 5.00
CA ILE A 20 -8.98 -4.69 5.00
C ILE A 20 -8.35 -5.29 3.74
N LEU A 21 -8.81 -6.46 3.30
CA LEU A 21 -8.24 -7.14 2.13
C LEU A 21 -8.58 -6.46 0.81
N ASN A 22 -9.64 -5.65 0.77
CA ASN A 22 -10.09 -5.00 -0.46
C ASN A 22 -9.00 -4.12 -1.09
N VAL A 23 -8.19 -3.41 -0.31
CA VAL A 23 -7.09 -2.59 -0.86
C VAL A 23 -6.06 -3.43 -1.63
N LEU A 24 -5.74 -4.63 -1.13
CA LEU A 24 -4.83 -5.56 -1.78
C LEU A 24 -5.44 -6.12 -3.08
N LYS A 25 -6.74 -6.41 -3.06
CA LYS A 25 -7.48 -6.81 -4.26
C LYS A 25 -7.46 -5.70 -5.32
N GLN A 26 -7.73 -4.45 -4.95
CA GLN A 26 -7.69 -3.32 -5.88
C GLN A 26 -6.30 -3.14 -6.48
N ALA A 27 -5.24 -3.22 -5.66
CA ALA A 27 -3.87 -3.15 -6.15
C ALA A 27 -3.55 -4.32 -7.10
N THR A 28 -3.94 -5.54 -6.77
CA THR A 28 -3.73 -6.72 -7.63
C THR A 28 -4.42 -6.57 -8.97
N LEU A 29 -5.70 -6.15 -8.97
CA LEU A 29 -6.46 -5.91 -10.20
C LEU A 29 -5.83 -4.78 -11.02
N TYR A 30 -5.40 -3.71 -10.37
CA TYR A 30 -4.70 -2.61 -11.02
C TYR A 30 -3.45 -3.13 -11.75
N PHE A 31 -2.55 -3.82 -11.06
CA PHE A 31 -1.32 -4.41 -11.63
C PHE A 31 -1.53 -5.56 -12.62
N SER A 32 -2.73 -6.13 -12.68
CA SER A 32 -3.08 -7.17 -13.66
C SER A 32 -3.49 -6.60 -15.02
N CYS A 33 -3.70 -5.28 -15.12
CA CYS A 33 -3.97 -4.60 -16.39
C CYS A 33 -2.67 -4.32 -17.16
N SER A 34 -2.75 -4.02 -18.46
CA SER A 34 -1.56 -3.72 -19.29
C SER A 34 -0.99 -2.30 -19.12
N THR A 35 -1.65 -1.45 -18.32
CA THR A 35 -1.35 -0.01 -18.20
C THR A 35 -0.41 0.39 -17.06
N PRO A 36 -0.38 -0.28 -15.88
CA PRO A 36 0.58 0.03 -14.83
C PRO A 36 2.00 -0.24 -15.30
N ASN A 37 2.90 0.65 -14.91
CA ASN A 37 4.32 0.55 -15.22
C ASN A 37 5.12 0.78 -13.94
N LEU A 38 6.44 0.76 -14.03
CA LEU A 38 7.31 0.83 -12.86
C LEU A 38 7.07 2.08 -11.99
N ALA A 39 6.66 3.20 -12.60
CA ALA A 39 6.35 4.43 -11.88
C ALA A 39 5.06 4.37 -11.06
N THR A 40 4.21 3.35 -11.23
CA THR A 40 2.95 3.25 -10.48
C THR A 40 3.10 2.40 -9.21
N VAL A 41 4.24 1.71 -9.04
CA VAL A 41 4.50 0.82 -7.91
C VAL A 41 4.62 1.58 -6.59
N ILE A 42 5.44 2.64 -6.52
CA ILE A 42 5.60 3.44 -5.30
C ILE A 42 4.25 4.08 -4.87
N PRO A 43 3.50 4.77 -5.75
CA PRO A 43 2.19 5.31 -5.40
C PRO A 43 1.18 4.25 -4.92
N ALA A 44 1.20 3.06 -5.52
CA ALA A 44 0.32 1.98 -5.08
C ALA A 44 0.71 1.44 -3.69
N MET A 45 2.01 1.30 -3.41
CA MET A 45 2.51 0.89 -2.09
C MET A 45 2.18 1.93 -1.01
N ASP A 46 2.36 3.23 -1.30
CA ASP A 46 1.94 4.33 -0.41
C ASP A 46 0.43 4.26 -0.10
N HIS A 47 -0.39 4.00 -1.13
CA HIS A 47 -1.83 3.86 -0.95
C HIS A 47 -2.21 2.67 -0.06
N ILE A 48 -1.55 1.52 -0.26
CA ILE A 48 -1.75 0.33 0.57
C ILE A 48 -1.34 0.60 2.02
N ASP A 49 -0.15 1.17 2.25
CA ASP A 49 0.36 1.48 3.59
C ASP A 49 -0.60 2.40 4.35
N HIS A 50 -1.04 3.49 3.70
CA HIS A 50 -1.96 4.45 4.29
C HIS A 50 -3.33 3.83 4.63
N LYS A 51 -3.86 2.95 3.77
CA LYS A 51 -5.13 2.24 4.02
C LYS A 51 -5.00 1.26 5.19
N LEU A 52 -3.94 0.46 5.22
CA LEU A 52 -3.70 -0.50 6.31
C LEU A 52 -3.48 0.21 7.65
N GLU A 53 -2.78 1.35 7.64
CA GLU A 53 -2.66 2.21 8.82
C GLU A 53 -4.02 2.70 9.30
N THR A 54 -4.83 3.24 8.39
CA THR A 54 -6.17 3.74 8.71
C THR A 54 -7.03 2.65 9.37
N TYR A 55 -6.98 1.41 8.85
CA TYR A 55 -7.70 0.28 9.45
C TYR A 55 -7.16 -0.08 10.83
N SER A 56 -5.85 -0.06 11.03
CA SER A 56 -5.23 -0.42 12.32
C SER A 56 -5.60 0.53 13.47
N TRP A 57 -5.83 1.81 13.17
CA TRP A 57 -6.21 2.81 14.17
C TRP A 57 -7.73 2.94 14.36
N ASN A 58 -8.53 2.36 13.46
CA ASN A 58 -9.98 2.51 13.51
C ASN A 58 -10.60 1.61 14.60
N LYS A 59 -11.12 2.24 15.67
CA LYS A 59 -11.73 1.57 16.82
C LYS A 59 -13.06 0.87 16.51
N THR A 60 -13.67 1.09 15.36
CA THR A 60 -14.86 0.34 14.92
C THR A 60 -14.53 -1.11 14.55
N TYR A 61 -13.26 -1.41 14.26
CA TYR A 61 -12.79 -2.75 13.97
C TYR A 61 -12.46 -3.52 15.26
N LEU A 62 -12.68 -4.84 15.20
CA LEU A 62 -12.31 -5.76 16.27
C LEU A 62 -10.80 -5.70 16.53
N PRO A 63 -10.35 -5.85 17.79
CA PRO A 63 -8.93 -5.81 18.13
C PRO A 63 -8.07 -6.76 17.29
N SER A 64 -8.54 -7.98 17.05
CA SER A 64 -7.87 -8.98 16.19
C SER A 64 -7.68 -8.49 14.76
N ILE A 65 -8.69 -7.81 14.20
CA ILE A 65 -8.66 -7.27 12.84
C ILE A 65 -7.69 -6.09 12.73
N ARG A 66 -7.66 -5.20 13.74
CA ARG A 66 -6.67 -4.12 13.78
C ARG A 66 -5.24 -4.65 13.85
N THR A 67 -4.99 -5.64 14.71
CA THR A 67 -3.69 -6.30 14.81
C THR A 67 -3.27 -6.97 13.50
N ALA A 68 -4.21 -7.63 12.82
CA ALA A 68 -3.96 -8.19 11.49
C ALA A 68 -3.61 -7.09 10.46
N GLY A 69 -4.31 -5.96 10.50
CA GLY A 69 -3.99 -4.78 9.68
C GLY A 69 -2.57 -4.24 9.93
N SER A 70 -2.17 -4.09 11.19
CA SER A 70 -0.80 -3.69 11.55
C SER A 70 0.26 -4.68 11.07
N LEU A 71 -0.02 -5.99 11.15
CA LEU A 71 0.90 -7.02 10.68
C LEU A 71 1.02 -7.01 9.15
N ALA A 72 -0.10 -6.84 8.45
CA ALA A 72 -0.12 -6.66 6.99
C ALA A 72 0.71 -5.43 6.59
N LYS A 73 0.52 -4.29 7.28
CA LYS A 73 1.30 -3.06 7.07
C LYS A 73 2.80 -3.33 7.20
N LYS A 74 3.21 -3.97 8.31
CA LYS A 74 4.61 -4.33 8.56
C LYS A 74 5.19 -5.20 7.44
N THR A 75 4.41 -6.16 6.95
CA THR A 75 4.80 -7.03 5.84
C THR A 75 4.97 -6.25 4.54
N CYS A 76 4.02 -5.38 4.20
CA CYS A 76 4.12 -4.49 3.03
C CYS A 76 5.36 -3.58 3.12
N ASN A 77 5.67 -3.05 4.31
CA ASN A 77 6.82 -2.17 4.52
C ASN A 77 8.17 -2.88 4.35
N CYS A 78 8.25 -4.19 4.59
CA CYS A 78 9.45 -4.96 4.24
C CYS A 78 9.70 -4.93 2.73
N TYR A 79 8.68 -5.10 1.91
CA TYR A 79 8.79 -5.00 0.45
C TYR A 79 9.03 -3.55 0.00
N TYR A 80 8.39 -2.60 0.66
CA TYR A 80 8.55 -1.18 0.34
C TYR A 80 9.99 -0.70 0.53
N ALA A 81 10.65 -1.18 1.59
CA ALA A 81 12.07 -0.90 1.82
C ALA A 81 13.00 -1.44 0.71
N TYR A 82 12.59 -2.45 -0.07
CA TYR A 82 13.35 -2.92 -1.23
C TYR A 82 13.12 -2.05 -2.47
N THR A 83 11.89 -1.55 -2.68
CA THR A 83 11.61 -0.61 -3.77
C THR A 83 12.34 0.72 -3.57
N ASP A 84 12.47 1.21 -2.33
CA ASP A 84 13.21 2.44 -2.00
C ASP A 84 14.71 2.35 -2.31
N LYS A 85 15.29 1.16 -2.09
CA LYS A 85 16.71 0.92 -2.33
C LYS A 85 17.05 0.78 -3.81
N SER A 86 16.04 0.57 -4.66
CA SER A 86 16.24 0.37 -6.08
C SER A 86 16.09 1.69 -6.84
N GLU A 87 17.21 2.14 -7.40
CA GLU A 87 17.27 3.36 -8.21
C GLU A 87 16.29 3.34 -9.39
N VAL A 88 15.96 2.15 -9.90
CA VAL A 88 15.09 1.98 -11.08
C VAL A 88 13.67 2.49 -10.81
N TYR A 89 13.10 2.22 -9.64
CA TYR A 89 11.76 2.71 -9.28
C TYR A 89 11.76 4.23 -9.11
N CYS A 90 12.81 4.78 -8.50
CA CYS A 90 12.99 6.22 -8.33
C CYS A 90 13.14 6.94 -9.69
N ILE A 91 13.97 6.42 -10.59
CA ILE A 91 14.17 6.98 -11.93
C ILE A 91 12.85 6.95 -12.72
N ALA A 92 12.12 5.83 -12.69
CA ALA A 92 10.83 5.74 -13.37
C ALA A 92 9.83 6.80 -12.87
N MET A 93 9.78 7.04 -11.56
CA MET A 93 8.95 8.09 -10.95
C MET A 93 9.37 9.51 -11.36
N VAL A 94 10.67 9.80 -11.40
CA VAL A 94 11.19 11.11 -11.83
C VAL A 94 10.89 11.38 -13.31
N LEU A 95 11.00 10.35 -14.16
CA LEU A 95 10.69 10.45 -15.58
C LEU A 95 9.18 10.53 -15.85
N HIS A 96 8.32 10.15 -14.89
CA HIS A 96 6.88 10.15 -15.09
C HIS A 96 6.32 11.58 -15.20
N PRO A 97 5.66 11.96 -16.32
CA PRO A 97 5.27 13.34 -16.62
C PRO A 97 4.41 14.03 -15.55
N ARG A 98 3.59 13.26 -14.81
CA ARG A 98 2.72 13.78 -13.75
C ARG A 98 3.36 13.81 -12.36
N HIS A 99 4.36 12.96 -12.08
CA HIS A 99 4.92 12.82 -10.74
C HIS A 99 6.20 13.67 -10.57
N LYS A 100 7.15 13.54 -11.51
CA LYS A 100 8.43 14.27 -11.52
C LYS A 100 9.00 14.47 -10.11
N LEU A 101 9.48 15.67 -9.79
CA LEU A 101 9.98 16.04 -8.47
C LEU A 101 8.87 16.49 -7.50
N SER A 102 7.66 16.76 -7.99
CA SER A 102 6.57 17.29 -7.16
C SER A 102 5.99 16.21 -6.24
N TYR A 103 5.90 14.96 -6.71
CA TYR A 103 5.47 13.84 -5.89
C TYR A 103 6.31 13.73 -4.62
N PHE A 104 7.63 13.72 -4.77
CA PHE A 104 8.52 13.52 -3.63
C PHE A 104 8.58 14.71 -2.67
N LYS A 105 8.40 15.94 -3.17
CA LYS A 105 8.26 17.14 -2.32
C LYS A 105 7.02 17.05 -1.44
N ASN A 106 5.91 16.52 -1.98
CA ASN A 106 4.64 16.39 -1.27
C ASN A 106 4.65 15.25 -0.25
N VAL A 107 5.39 14.18 -0.51
CA VAL A 107 5.48 13.00 0.37
C VAL A 107 6.52 13.17 1.50
N GLN A 108 7.19 14.35 1.61
CA GLN A 108 8.15 14.67 2.69
C GLN A 108 9.25 13.60 2.88
N TRP A 109 9.65 12.93 1.79
CA TRP A 109 10.53 11.77 1.88
C TRP A 109 11.95 12.23 2.22
N LYS A 110 12.48 11.94 3.41
CA LYS A 110 13.84 12.35 3.80
C LYS A 110 14.80 11.18 3.65
N GLY A 111 15.41 11.04 2.47
CA GLY A 111 16.40 9.98 2.19
C GLY A 111 17.40 10.38 1.10
N ALA A 112 18.40 9.53 0.85
CA ALA A 112 19.51 9.74 -0.09
C ALA A 112 19.10 10.00 -1.57
N TRP A 113 17.80 9.93 -1.88
CA TRP A 113 17.22 10.08 -3.21
C TRP A 113 17.25 11.51 -3.75
N PHE A 114 17.26 12.55 -2.88
CA PHE A 114 17.35 13.95 -3.35
C PHE A 114 18.64 14.18 -4.15
N ALA A 115 19.73 13.53 -3.74
CA ALA A 115 21.01 13.58 -4.44
C ALA A 115 20.99 12.82 -5.78
N LEU A 116 20.27 11.69 -5.87
CA LEU A 116 20.14 10.93 -7.12
C LEU A 116 19.24 11.65 -8.14
N ALA A 117 18.11 12.20 -7.68
CA ALA A 117 17.18 12.94 -8.52
C ALA A 117 17.81 14.21 -9.13
N VAL A 118 18.71 14.87 -8.40
CA VAL A 118 19.51 16.01 -8.90
C VAL A 118 20.61 15.57 -9.87
N ARG A 119 21.10 14.31 -9.81
CA ARG A 119 22.14 13.80 -10.72
C ARG A 119 21.60 13.29 -12.06
N VAL A 120 20.32 12.91 -12.11
CA VAL A 120 19.68 12.34 -13.31
C VAL A 120 18.99 13.41 -14.18
N VAL A 121 18.66 14.56 -13.58
CA VAL A 121 18.15 15.77 -14.29
C VAL A 121 19.33 16.66 -14.68
#